data_AF-A0A317W037-F1
#
_entry.id   AF-A0A317W037-F1
#
_cell.length_a   1.000
_cell.length_b   1.000
_cell.length_c   1.000
_cell.angle_alpha   90.00
_cell.angle_beta   90.00
_cell.angle_gamma   90.00
#
_symmetry.space_group_name_H-M   'P 1'
#
loop_
_entity.id
_entity.type
_entity.pdbx_description
1 polymer ?
#
loop_
_entity_poly.entity_id
_entity_poly.type
_entity_poly.pdbx_seq_one_letter_code
_entity_poly.pdbx_strand_id
1 'polypeptide(L)'
;MHLGKIDLKPELSGYWGCYPDRIEEKSIKSKITKEDISTAAMSIAESKTDTQEEKGTGEKIIPYKQTITHIPDNICFVVEGQDHSAASAEERTYWAEHFDSLSQEWVGQVLSAGLPGGVVSSRGCYNPSVESTIPTSNSTTAEEGQRRRRYPLTLGRDVQLLYFVDLQYMETLGRKSAEHVKLRKAFMEAYGPGGVLFGGGLKLWVETAVLRDGDFLGEYWGCVQGTGLLGVKGVLPGVE
;
A
#
# COMPACT_ATOMS: atom_id res chain seq x y z
N MET A 1 14.94 0.10 6.31
CA MET A 1 15.37 -1.09 5.56
C MET A 1 15.03 -0.76 4.13
N HIS A 2 16.01 -0.75 3.24
CA HIS A 2 15.78 -0.63 1.81
C HIS A 2 16.15 -1.94 1.14
N LEU A 3 15.42 -2.32 0.10
CA LEU A 3 15.66 -3.50 -0.71
C LEU A 3 16.68 -3.12 -1.79
N GLY A 4 17.89 -3.69 -1.70
CA GLY A 4 18.91 -3.54 -2.75
C GLY A 4 19.80 -2.30 -2.64
N LYS A 5 20.53 -1.99 -3.72
CA LYS A 5 21.48 -0.88 -3.80
C LYS A 5 20.75 0.41 -4.20
N ILE A 6 21.03 1.51 -3.50
CA ILE A 6 20.52 2.83 -3.87
C ILE A 6 21.32 3.35 -5.07
N ASP A 7 20.63 3.56 -6.19
CA ASP A 7 21.15 4.28 -7.36
C ASP A 7 20.36 5.59 -7.52
N LEU A 8 21.06 6.72 -7.38
CA LEU A 8 20.44 8.04 -7.40
C LEU A 8 20.31 8.54 -8.84
N LYS A 9 19.07 8.57 -9.34
CA LYS A 9 18.69 9.17 -10.63
C LYS A 9 17.77 10.38 -10.39
N PRO A 10 18.30 11.51 -9.88
CA PRO A 10 17.49 12.68 -9.52
C PRO A 10 16.73 13.27 -10.71
N GLU A 11 17.30 13.19 -11.92
CA GLU A 11 16.69 13.61 -13.18
C GLU A 11 15.44 12.79 -13.56
N LEU A 12 15.34 11.56 -13.04
CA LEU A 12 14.19 10.70 -13.21
C LEU A 12 13.27 10.79 -11.98
N SER A 13 13.12 11.96 -11.36
CA SER A 13 12.25 12.17 -10.20
C SER A 13 11.32 13.36 -10.37
N GLY A 14 10.26 13.42 -9.56
CA GLY A 14 9.43 14.62 -9.46
C GLY A 14 8.35 14.79 -10.54
N TYR A 15 8.12 13.80 -11.42
CA TYR A 15 7.01 13.79 -12.38
C TYR A 15 6.25 12.45 -12.36
N TRP A 16 5.02 12.44 -12.90
CA TRP A 16 4.24 11.22 -13.13
C TRP A 16 4.83 10.44 -14.31
N GLY A 17 5.10 9.14 -14.15
CA GLY A 17 5.87 8.34 -15.11
C GLY A 17 7.34 8.14 -14.70
N CYS A 18 7.78 8.69 -13.57
CA CYS A 18 9.18 8.57 -13.17
C CYS A 18 9.60 7.14 -12.79
N TYR A 19 8.69 6.31 -12.29
CA TYR A 19 8.96 4.92 -11.92
C TYR A 19 9.32 4.04 -13.14
N PRO A 20 8.51 3.98 -14.22
CA PRO A 20 8.88 3.19 -15.40
C PRO A 20 10.17 3.69 -16.06
N ASP A 21 10.49 4.98 -15.97
CA ASP A 21 11.73 5.52 -16.51
C ASP A 21 12.97 5.08 -15.71
N ARG A 22 12.81 4.75 -14.42
CA ARG A 22 13.87 4.17 -13.58
C ARG A 22 14.09 2.68 -13.77
N ILE A 23 13.11 1.96 -14.35
CA ILE A 23 13.19 0.52 -14.60
C ILE A 23 13.83 0.28 -15.97
N GLU A 24 14.87 -0.56 -15.98
CA GLU A 24 15.63 -0.87 -17.19
C GLU A 24 14.79 -1.71 -18.16
N GLU A 25 14.07 -2.70 -17.65
CA GLU A 25 13.16 -3.52 -18.44
C GLU A 25 11.98 -2.70 -18.97
N LYS A 26 11.65 -2.91 -20.25
CA LYS A 26 10.54 -2.22 -20.91
C LYS A 26 9.25 -3.04 -21.01
N SER A 27 9.35 -4.35 -20.84
CA SER A 27 8.19 -5.25 -20.74
C SER A 27 7.73 -5.34 -19.28
N ILE A 28 7.02 -4.32 -18.82
CA ILE A 28 6.58 -4.15 -17.41
C ILE A 28 5.05 -4.08 -17.26
N LYS A 29 4.31 -4.34 -18.35
CA LYS A 29 2.85 -4.33 -18.36
C LYS A 29 2.30 -5.73 -18.13
N SER A 30 1.30 -5.86 -17.28
CA SER A 30 0.62 -7.13 -17.08
C SER A 30 -0.29 -7.47 -18.26
N LYS A 31 -0.53 -8.77 -18.46
CA LYS A 31 -1.53 -9.28 -19.42
C LYS A 31 -2.93 -9.35 -18.81
N ILE A 32 -3.07 -9.12 -17.50
CA ILE A 32 -4.35 -9.10 -16.79
C ILE A 32 -5.24 -8.00 -17.40
N THR A 33 -6.43 -8.39 -17.82
CA THR A 33 -7.43 -7.51 -18.42
C THR A 33 -8.40 -6.95 -17.37
N LYS A 34 -9.24 -5.98 -17.76
CA LYS A 34 -10.29 -5.47 -16.89
C LYS A 34 -11.37 -6.54 -16.65
N GLU A 35 -11.62 -7.38 -17.63
CA GLU A 35 -12.54 -8.50 -17.59
C GLU A 35 -12.06 -9.55 -16.58
N ASP A 36 -10.76 -9.85 -16.55
CA ASP A 36 -10.14 -10.71 -15.53
C ASP A 36 -10.35 -10.13 -14.14
N ILE A 37 -10.05 -8.83 -13.96
CA ILE A 37 -10.26 -8.11 -12.69
C ILE A 37 -11.73 -8.15 -12.25
N SER A 38 -12.67 -7.93 -13.18
CA SER A 38 -14.09 -7.91 -12.88
C SER A 38 -14.60 -9.29 -12.47
N THR A 39 -14.26 -10.32 -13.25
CA THR A 39 -14.56 -11.72 -12.93
C THR A 39 -14.03 -12.07 -11.55
N ALA A 40 -12.80 -11.63 -11.28
CA ALA A 40 -12.15 -11.91 -10.03
C ALA A 40 -12.79 -11.22 -8.82
N ALA A 41 -13.11 -9.94 -8.96
CA ALA A 41 -13.80 -9.19 -7.92
C ALA A 41 -15.18 -9.79 -7.60
N MET A 42 -15.92 -10.26 -8.61
CA MET A 42 -17.22 -10.93 -8.41
C MET A 42 -17.07 -12.24 -7.62
N SER A 43 -16.13 -13.10 -8.00
CA SER A 43 -15.88 -14.37 -7.29
C SER A 43 -15.48 -14.16 -5.82
N ILE A 44 -14.65 -13.14 -5.55
CA ILE A 44 -14.27 -12.75 -4.18
C ILE A 44 -15.49 -12.25 -3.38
N ALA A 45 -16.40 -11.51 -4.02
CA ALA A 45 -17.60 -11.00 -3.37
C ALA A 45 -18.60 -12.13 -3.05
N GLU A 46 -18.82 -13.06 -3.97
CA GLU A 46 -19.69 -14.24 -3.79
C GLU A 46 -19.19 -15.15 -2.65
N SER A 47 -17.87 -15.34 -2.56
CA SER A 47 -17.26 -16.11 -1.47
C SER A 47 -17.51 -15.51 -0.08
N LYS A 48 -17.80 -14.21 0.01
CA LYS A 48 -18.14 -13.54 1.28
C LYS A 48 -19.62 -13.65 1.64
N THR A 49 -20.50 -13.85 0.65
CA THR A 49 -21.96 -13.94 0.88
C THR A 49 -22.41 -15.32 1.33
N ASP A 50 -21.73 -16.39 0.91
CA ASP A 50 -22.06 -17.78 1.31
C ASP A 50 -21.76 -18.10 2.79
N THR A 51 -21.08 -17.20 3.51
CA THR A 51 -20.70 -17.37 4.92
C THR A 51 -21.63 -16.68 5.93
N GLN A 52 -22.79 -16.15 5.52
CA GLN A 52 -23.69 -15.43 6.44
C GLN A 52 -24.57 -16.31 7.36
N GLU A 53 -24.54 -17.64 7.26
CA GLU A 53 -25.40 -18.51 8.10
C GLU A 53 -24.77 -19.06 9.39
N GLU A 54 -23.47 -18.87 9.66
CA GLU A 54 -22.88 -19.32 10.94
C GLU A 54 -22.51 -18.15 11.85
N LYS A 55 -23.23 -18.06 12.98
CA LYS A 55 -22.94 -17.17 14.12
C LYS A 55 -21.60 -17.55 14.78
N GLY A 56 -20.51 -17.09 14.21
CA GLY A 56 -19.17 -17.13 14.79
C GLY A 56 -18.21 -16.38 13.87
N THR A 57 -17.73 -15.19 14.29
CA THR A 57 -16.72 -14.33 13.64
C THR A 57 -16.25 -14.82 12.24
N GLY A 58 -17.08 -14.57 11.22
CA GLY A 58 -17.08 -15.29 9.93
C GLY A 58 -15.87 -15.01 9.03
N GLU A 59 -14.71 -15.52 9.40
CA GLU A 59 -13.51 -15.55 8.58
C GLU A 59 -13.15 -17.01 8.25
N LYS A 60 -13.22 -17.38 6.97
CA LYS A 60 -12.89 -18.74 6.53
C LYS A 60 -11.38 -18.96 6.63
N ILE A 61 -10.95 -19.75 7.62
CA ILE A 61 -9.55 -20.18 7.74
C ILE A 61 -9.29 -21.28 6.71
N ILE A 62 -8.23 -21.13 5.91
CA ILE A 62 -7.80 -22.18 4.98
C ILE A 62 -6.93 -23.16 5.76
N PRO A 63 -7.35 -24.44 5.93
CA PRO A 63 -6.56 -25.41 6.65
C PRO A 63 -5.32 -25.84 5.86
N TYR A 64 -4.32 -26.33 6.58
CA TYR A 64 -3.04 -26.82 6.06
C TYR A 64 -2.17 -25.76 5.36
N LYS A 65 -1.00 -26.20 4.88
CA LYS A 65 -0.08 -25.36 4.10
C LYS A 65 -0.65 -25.12 2.71
N GLN A 66 -0.74 -23.86 2.31
CA GLN A 66 -0.92 -23.44 0.93
C GLN A 66 0.39 -22.85 0.43
N THR A 67 0.87 -23.33 -0.70
CA THR A 67 2.01 -22.73 -1.40
C THR A 67 1.49 -22.00 -2.64
N ILE A 68 2.03 -20.80 -2.89
CA ILE A 68 1.89 -20.07 -4.15
C ILE A 68 3.31 -19.90 -4.71
N THR A 69 3.58 -20.60 -5.82
CA THR A 69 4.85 -20.50 -6.57
C THR A 69 4.68 -19.79 -7.91
N HIS A 70 3.42 -19.60 -8.34
CA HIS A 70 3.10 -18.99 -9.62
C HIS A 70 2.30 -17.72 -9.41
N ILE A 71 2.74 -16.68 -10.10
CA ILE A 71 2.07 -15.39 -10.15
C ILE A 71 2.00 -14.90 -11.61
N PRO A 72 1.01 -14.09 -11.97
CA PRO A 72 0.98 -13.46 -13.27
C PRO A 72 2.25 -12.62 -13.51
N ASP A 73 2.74 -12.61 -14.75
CA ASP A 73 3.86 -11.76 -15.11
C ASP A 73 3.54 -10.27 -14.92
N ASN A 74 4.56 -9.55 -14.48
CA ASN A 74 4.61 -8.10 -14.34
C ASN A 74 3.65 -7.52 -13.28
N ILE A 75 3.42 -8.26 -12.19
CA ILE A 75 2.80 -7.73 -10.98
C ILE A 75 3.71 -6.66 -10.38
N CYS A 76 3.17 -5.49 -10.06
CA CYS A 76 3.94 -4.43 -9.44
C CYS A 76 3.89 -4.58 -7.92
N PHE A 77 5.04 -4.82 -7.30
CA PHE A 77 5.19 -4.80 -5.86
C PHE A 77 5.78 -3.46 -5.43
N VAL A 78 5.23 -2.89 -4.36
CA VAL A 78 5.63 -1.59 -3.83
C VAL A 78 5.81 -1.69 -2.32
N VAL A 79 6.92 -1.15 -1.85
CA VAL A 79 7.19 -0.84 -0.46
C VAL A 79 7.24 0.68 -0.35
N GLU A 80 6.21 1.27 0.23
CA GLU A 80 6.20 2.69 0.57
C GLU A 80 6.49 2.82 2.06
N GLY A 81 7.37 3.74 2.43
CA GLY A 81 7.84 3.86 3.78
C GLY A 81 7.95 5.31 4.23
N GLN A 82 7.65 5.51 5.50
CA GLN A 82 7.77 6.78 6.18
C GLN A 82 8.43 6.59 7.55
N ASP A 83 9.35 7.48 7.89
CA ASP A 83 10.07 7.44 9.15
C ASP A 83 10.23 8.85 9.70
N HIS A 84 9.47 9.11 10.76
CA HIS A 84 9.44 10.37 11.49
C HIS A 84 10.37 10.36 12.71
N SER A 85 11.12 9.28 12.97
CA SER A 85 11.94 9.16 14.19
C SER A 85 12.97 10.28 14.37
N ALA A 86 13.44 10.88 13.28
CA ALA A 86 14.36 12.02 13.29
C ALA A 86 13.67 13.39 13.13
N ALA A 87 12.34 13.43 12.97
CA ALA A 87 11.59 14.67 12.79
C ALA A 87 11.54 15.48 14.09
N SER A 88 11.78 16.79 13.98
CA SER A 88 11.73 17.71 15.12
C SER A 88 10.30 17.90 15.64
N ALA A 89 10.14 18.55 16.79
CA ALA A 89 8.81 18.87 17.32
C ALA A 89 8.03 19.80 16.36
N GLU A 90 8.72 20.81 15.80
CA GLU A 90 8.15 21.75 14.84
C GLU A 90 7.71 21.05 13.55
N GLU A 91 8.53 20.13 13.04
CA GLU A 91 8.22 19.33 11.85
C GLU A 91 7.01 18.41 12.09
N ARG A 92 6.93 17.78 13.27
CA ARG A 92 5.79 16.94 13.66
C ARG A 92 4.50 17.76 13.81
N THR A 93 4.57 18.96 14.38
CA THR A 93 3.43 19.88 14.45
C THR A 93 2.98 20.28 13.04
N TYR A 94 3.91 20.68 12.18
CA TYR A 94 3.60 21.02 10.79
C TYR A 94 2.94 19.83 10.06
N TRP A 95 3.47 18.62 10.25
CA TRP A 95 2.87 17.42 9.69
C TRP A 95 1.44 17.19 10.16
N ALA A 96 1.19 17.31 11.47
CA ALA A 96 -0.14 17.16 12.04
C ALA A 96 -1.15 18.17 11.45
N GLU A 97 -0.71 19.41 11.22
CA GLU A 97 -1.55 20.50 10.72
C GLU A 97 -1.81 20.42 9.20
N HIS A 98 -0.82 19.98 8.42
CA HIS A 98 -0.83 20.12 6.96
C HIS A 98 -0.90 18.79 6.19
N PHE A 99 -0.41 17.69 6.75
CA PHE A 99 -0.22 16.42 6.03
C PHE A 99 -1.01 15.25 6.60
N ASP A 100 -1.25 15.19 7.90
CA ASP A 100 -1.86 14.02 8.56
C ASP A 100 -3.19 13.61 7.92
N SER A 101 -4.12 14.56 7.76
CA SER A 101 -5.43 14.27 7.17
C SER A 101 -5.32 13.75 5.73
N LEU A 102 -4.53 14.42 4.89
CA LEU A 102 -4.32 14.00 3.50
C LEU A 102 -3.64 12.63 3.39
N SER A 103 -2.67 12.36 4.27
CA SER A 103 -1.94 11.10 4.32
C SER A 103 -2.84 9.96 4.77
N GLN A 104 -3.66 10.18 5.80
CA GLN A 104 -4.63 9.21 6.30
C GLN A 104 -5.66 8.84 5.23
N GLU A 105 -6.21 9.84 4.54
CA GLU A 105 -7.17 9.62 3.45
C GLU A 105 -6.52 8.88 2.28
N TRP A 106 -5.33 9.29 1.83
CA TRP A 106 -4.61 8.62 0.75
C TRP A 106 -4.31 7.16 1.09
N VAL A 107 -3.71 6.89 2.26
CA VAL A 107 -3.37 5.54 2.69
C VAL A 107 -4.64 4.70 2.85
N GLY A 108 -5.71 5.26 3.41
CA GLY A 108 -7.02 4.61 3.49
C GLY A 108 -7.58 4.22 2.11
N GLN A 109 -7.51 5.12 1.13
CA GLN A 109 -7.93 4.86 -0.25
C GLN A 109 -7.13 3.72 -0.88
N VAL A 110 -5.80 3.73 -0.77
CA VAL A 110 -4.96 2.67 -1.37
C VAL A 110 -5.26 1.30 -0.76
N LEU A 111 -5.36 1.22 0.56
CA LEU A 111 -5.55 -0.04 1.27
C LEU A 111 -6.96 -0.62 1.09
N SER A 112 -7.93 0.20 0.72
CA SER A 112 -9.31 -0.21 0.48
C SER A 112 -9.67 -0.32 -1.00
N ALA A 113 -8.79 0.11 -1.91
CA ALA A 113 -9.03 0.13 -3.35
C ALA A 113 -9.37 -1.26 -3.91
N GLY A 114 -8.72 -2.30 -3.38
CA GLY A 114 -8.89 -3.69 -3.82
C GLY A 114 -8.66 -3.89 -5.31
N LEU A 115 -9.07 -5.05 -5.82
CA LEU A 115 -8.83 -5.43 -7.20
C LEU A 115 -9.47 -4.48 -8.23
N PRO A 116 -10.67 -3.91 -8.02
CA PRO A 116 -11.24 -2.91 -8.92
C PRO A 116 -10.39 -1.64 -9.05
N GLY A 117 -9.65 -1.26 -8.00
CA GLY A 117 -8.66 -0.18 -8.03
C GLY A 117 -7.27 -0.61 -8.52
N GLY A 118 -7.11 -1.88 -8.91
CA GLY A 118 -5.84 -2.46 -9.34
C GLY A 118 -4.94 -2.93 -8.21
N VAL A 119 -5.44 -2.98 -6.97
CA VAL A 119 -4.70 -3.45 -5.79
C VAL A 119 -5.03 -4.92 -5.55
N VAL A 120 -4.08 -5.80 -5.83
CA VAL A 120 -4.18 -7.25 -5.65
C VAL A 120 -4.14 -7.61 -4.17
N SER A 121 -3.23 -6.99 -3.42
CA SER A 121 -3.11 -7.18 -1.98
C SER A 121 -2.46 -5.95 -1.36
N SER A 122 -2.85 -5.61 -0.15
CA SER A 122 -2.33 -4.44 0.54
C SER A 122 -2.21 -4.69 2.03
N ARG A 123 -1.08 -4.29 2.61
CA ARG A 123 -0.85 -4.37 4.04
C ARG A 123 -0.31 -3.05 4.55
N GLY A 124 -0.87 -2.67 5.68
CA GLY A 124 -0.29 -1.67 6.52
C GLY A 124 0.55 -2.24 7.64
N CYS A 125 1.78 -1.77 7.77
CA CYS A 125 2.70 -2.22 8.79
C CYS A 125 3.31 -1.02 9.52
N TYR A 126 3.68 -1.25 10.77
CA TYR A 126 4.42 -0.29 11.59
C TYR A 126 5.52 -1.04 12.35
N ASN A 127 6.56 -0.31 12.74
CA ASN A 127 7.61 -0.84 13.61
C ASN A 127 7.20 -0.67 15.08
N PRO A 128 6.86 -1.74 15.81
CA PRO A 128 6.44 -1.64 17.20
C PRO A 128 7.55 -1.18 18.15
N SER A 129 8.82 -1.25 17.72
CA SER A 129 9.96 -0.78 18.51
C SER A 129 10.16 0.75 18.45
N VAL A 130 9.41 1.46 17.61
CA VAL A 130 9.40 2.92 17.57
C VAL A 130 8.14 3.40 18.27
N GLU A 131 8.30 4.27 19.26
CA GLU A 131 7.18 4.81 20.03
C GLU A 131 6.23 5.58 19.11
N SER A 132 4.95 5.24 19.19
CA SER A 132 3.89 5.95 18.47
C SER A 132 3.72 7.32 19.11
N THR A 133 3.77 8.39 18.31
CA THR A 133 3.49 9.75 18.79
C THR A 133 2.01 10.14 18.64
N ILE A 134 1.15 9.22 18.19
CA ILE A 134 -0.30 9.41 18.29
C ILE A 134 -0.72 9.27 19.77
N PRO A 135 -1.40 10.27 20.36
CA PRO A 135 -1.97 10.13 21.69
C PRO A 135 -3.04 9.03 21.67
N THR A 136 -2.87 8.00 22.51
CA THR A 136 -3.89 6.99 22.79
C THR A 136 -5.07 7.64 23.52
N SER A 137 -6.10 8.07 22.79
CA SER A 137 -7.31 8.58 23.44
C SER A 137 -8.15 7.40 23.97
N ASN A 138 -8.30 7.33 25.30
CA ASN A 138 -9.16 6.34 25.98
C ASN A 138 -10.67 6.69 25.90
N SER A 139 -11.11 7.37 24.83
CA SER A 139 -12.48 7.89 24.72
C SER A 139 -13.38 6.99 23.86
N THR A 140 -14.62 6.82 24.31
CA THR A 140 -15.61 5.82 23.87
C THR A 140 -16.74 6.39 23.00
N THR A 141 -16.61 7.60 22.44
CA THR A 141 -17.69 8.20 21.64
C THR A 141 -17.72 7.70 20.19
N ALA A 142 -18.94 7.57 19.63
CA ALA A 142 -19.17 7.03 18.29
C ALA A 142 -18.63 7.92 17.15
N GLU A 143 -18.56 9.24 17.36
CA GLU A 143 -17.93 10.18 16.42
C GLU A 143 -16.40 9.97 16.32
N GLU A 144 -15.76 9.52 17.40
CA GLU A 144 -14.36 9.06 17.40
C GLU A 144 -14.20 7.65 16.82
N GLY A 145 -15.26 6.86 16.70
CA GLY A 145 -15.24 5.58 15.96
C GLY A 145 -14.84 5.75 14.48
N GLN A 146 -15.15 6.92 13.90
CA GLN A 146 -14.67 7.31 12.57
C GLN A 146 -13.15 7.67 12.61
N ARG A 147 -12.68 8.35 13.67
CA ARG A 147 -11.24 8.60 13.92
C ARG A 147 -10.46 7.31 14.23
N ARG A 148 -11.11 6.24 14.71
CA ARG A 148 -10.54 4.90 14.89
C ARG A 148 -10.32 4.14 13.58
N ARG A 149 -10.86 4.63 12.44
CA ARG A 149 -10.48 4.16 11.09
C ARG A 149 -9.25 4.90 10.54
N ARG A 150 -8.54 5.67 11.37
CA ARG A 150 -7.19 6.11 11.01
C ARG A 150 -6.34 4.88 10.83
N TYR A 151 -5.69 4.80 9.67
CA TYR A 151 -4.57 3.92 9.53
C TYR A 151 -3.58 4.26 10.65
N PRO A 152 -3.00 3.26 11.34
CA PRO A 152 -2.05 3.52 12.42
C PRO A 152 -0.72 3.98 11.81
N LEU A 153 -0.70 5.18 11.20
CA LEU A 153 0.52 5.92 10.93
C LEU A 153 1.03 6.32 12.30
N THR A 154 1.87 5.49 12.91
CA THR A 154 2.35 5.71 14.28
C THR A 154 3.07 7.04 14.44
N LEU A 155 3.38 7.71 13.30
CA LEU A 155 4.31 8.85 13.23
C LEU A 155 5.66 8.46 13.86
N GLY A 156 5.95 7.16 13.82
CA GLY A 156 7.21 6.52 14.08
C GLY A 156 7.78 6.04 12.74
N ARG A 157 7.85 4.72 12.57
CA ARG A 157 8.23 4.11 11.28
C ARG A 157 7.11 3.22 10.77
N ASP A 158 6.50 3.63 9.66
CA ASP A 158 5.40 2.92 9.01
C ASP A 158 5.80 2.49 7.61
N VAL A 159 5.25 1.37 7.16
CA VAL A 159 5.51 0.80 5.83
C VAL A 159 4.20 0.26 5.25
N GLN A 160 3.90 0.60 4.01
CA GLN A 160 2.86 -0.03 3.21
C GLN A 160 3.49 -1.07 2.29
N LEU A 161 2.94 -2.28 2.27
CA LEU A 161 3.29 -3.34 1.32
C LEU A 161 2.12 -3.52 0.36
N LEU A 162 2.33 -3.23 -0.92
CA LEU A 162 1.26 -3.16 -1.91
C LEU A 162 1.62 -4.02 -3.12
N TYR A 163 0.68 -4.85 -3.54
CA TYR A 163 0.72 -5.57 -4.81
C TYR A 163 -0.31 -4.95 -5.73
N PHE A 164 0.12 -4.41 -6.84
CA PHE A 164 -0.71 -3.88 -7.91
C PHE A 164 -0.69 -4.82 -9.11
N VAL A 165 -1.76 -4.79 -9.89
CA VAL A 165 -1.87 -5.54 -11.15
C VAL A 165 -0.67 -5.25 -12.06
N ASP A 166 -0.30 -3.99 -12.19
CA ASP A 166 0.94 -3.54 -12.80
C ASP A 166 1.30 -2.11 -12.34
N LEU A 167 2.41 -1.57 -12.86
CA LEU A 167 2.89 -0.23 -12.53
C LEU A 167 1.93 0.88 -13.00
N GLN A 168 1.17 0.64 -14.08
CA GLN A 168 0.20 1.60 -14.60
C GLN A 168 -0.99 1.76 -13.64
N TYR A 169 -1.45 0.68 -13.02
CA TYR A 169 -2.49 0.75 -11.99
C TYR A 169 -2.02 1.53 -10.75
N MET A 170 -0.79 1.28 -10.27
CA MET A 170 -0.18 2.05 -9.18
C MET A 170 -0.18 3.56 -9.48
N GLU A 171 0.35 3.96 -10.64
CA GLU A 171 0.42 5.38 -11.01
C GLU A 171 -0.97 5.98 -11.20
N THR A 172 -1.88 5.25 -11.86
CA THR A 172 -3.24 5.73 -12.13
C THR A 172 -4.02 5.96 -10.85
N LEU A 173 -3.89 5.08 -9.86
CA LEU A 173 -4.54 5.24 -8.55
C LEU A 173 -4.05 6.52 -7.86
N GLY A 174 -2.73 6.71 -7.82
CA GLY A 174 -2.12 7.93 -7.26
C GLY A 174 -2.50 9.20 -8.01
N ARG A 175 -2.63 9.17 -9.33
CA ARG A 175 -3.01 10.34 -10.14
C ARG A 175 -4.47 10.74 -10.01
N LYS A 176 -5.36 9.78 -9.80
CA LYS A 176 -6.80 10.01 -9.69
C LYS A 176 -7.23 10.45 -8.30
N SER A 177 -6.46 10.12 -7.26
CA SER A 177 -6.72 10.58 -5.90
C SER A 177 -6.44 12.07 -5.76
N ALA A 178 -7.48 12.86 -5.48
CA ALA A 178 -7.34 14.29 -5.25
C ALA A 178 -6.50 14.57 -3.99
N GLU A 179 -6.63 13.72 -2.98
CA GLU A 179 -5.91 13.79 -1.71
C GLU A 179 -4.43 13.54 -1.93
N HIS A 180 -4.06 12.51 -2.68
CA HIS A 180 -2.66 12.23 -3.00
C HIS A 180 -2.02 13.33 -3.86
N VAL A 181 -2.74 13.85 -4.86
CA VAL A 181 -2.24 14.98 -5.68
C VAL A 181 -2.01 16.22 -4.81
N LYS A 182 -2.93 16.54 -3.90
CA LYS A 182 -2.77 17.66 -2.95
C LYS A 182 -1.62 17.42 -1.98
N LEU A 183 -1.54 16.22 -1.40
CA LEU A 183 -0.46 15.82 -0.48
C LEU A 183 0.89 15.97 -1.16
N ARG A 184 1.06 15.39 -2.35
CA ARG A 184 2.30 15.48 -3.13
C ARG A 184 2.68 16.93 -3.40
N LYS A 185 1.73 17.78 -3.80
CA LYS A 185 1.99 19.20 -4.07
C LYS A 185 2.46 19.92 -2.80
N ALA A 186 1.70 19.81 -1.72
CA ALA A 186 2.01 20.46 -0.45
C ALA A 186 3.33 19.94 0.15
N PHE A 187 3.61 18.65 0.01
CA PHE A 187 4.86 18.04 0.44
C PHE A 187 6.06 18.61 -0.32
N MET A 188 5.97 18.70 -1.65
CA MET A 188 7.03 19.29 -2.49
C MET A 188 7.23 20.79 -2.19
N GLU A 189 6.17 21.54 -1.85
CA GLU A 189 6.26 22.94 -1.45
C GLU A 189 6.94 23.11 -0.07
N ALA A 190 6.66 22.23 0.89
CA ALA A 190 7.22 22.32 2.24
C ALA A 190 8.65 21.79 2.33
N TYR A 191 8.95 20.65 1.71
CA TYR A 191 10.26 19.98 1.80
C TYR A 191 11.19 20.28 0.61
N GLY A 192 10.69 20.89 -0.46
CA GLY A 192 11.50 21.30 -1.61
C GLY A 192 12.42 22.49 -1.31
N PRO A 193 13.36 22.82 -2.20
CA PRO A 193 14.28 23.95 -2.01
C PRO A 193 13.55 25.26 -1.67
N GLY A 194 13.90 25.85 -0.52
CA GLY A 194 13.28 27.08 -0.02
C GLY A 194 11.95 26.89 0.73
N GLY A 195 11.47 25.66 0.87
CA GLY A 195 10.31 25.32 1.68
C GLY A 195 10.57 25.40 3.19
N VAL A 196 9.50 25.51 3.97
CA VAL A 196 9.57 25.69 5.44
C VAL A 196 10.14 24.49 6.19
N LEU A 197 10.10 23.29 5.59
CA LEU A 197 10.67 22.05 6.12
C LEU A 197 11.87 21.57 5.28
N PHE A 198 12.48 22.44 4.47
CA PHE A 198 13.66 22.07 3.70
C PHE A 198 14.80 21.62 4.63
N GLY A 199 15.28 20.39 4.45
CA GLY A 199 16.27 19.77 5.34
C GLY A 199 15.70 19.15 6.62
N GLY A 200 14.38 18.95 6.69
CA GLY A 200 13.70 18.24 7.78
C GLY A 200 14.18 16.80 7.99
N GLY A 201 13.84 16.24 9.15
CA GLY A 201 14.27 14.91 9.58
C GLY A 201 13.39 13.76 9.09
N LEU A 202 12.19 14.04 8.56
CA LEU A 202 11.32 13.03 7.96
C LEU A 202 12.01 12.35 6.77
N LYS A 203 11.88 11.03 6.73
CA LYS A 203 12.29 10.22 5.57
C LYS A 203 11.05 9.60 4.95
N LEU A 204 10.84 9.87 3.67
CA LEU A 204 9.89 9.17 2.82
C LEU A 204 10.65 8.43 1.71
N TRP A 205 10.23 7.20 1.42
CA TRP A 205 10.79 6.45 0.32
C TRP A 205 9.75 5.53 -0.32
N VAL A 206 9.96 5.21 -1.59
CA VAL A 206 9.20 4.22 -2.34
C VAL A 206 10.19 3.32 -3.05
N GLU A 207 10.04 2.03 -2.84
CA GLU A 207 10.73 0.99 -3.58
C GLU A 207 9.69 0.21 -4.37
N THR A 208 10.00 -0.10 -5.63
CA THR A 208 9.10 -0.87 -6.48
C THR A 208 9.86 -1.91 -7.27
N ALA A 209 9.22 -3.06 -7.48
CA ALA A 209 9.71 -4.16 -8.28
C ALA A 209 8.58 -4.64 -9.21
N VAL A 210 8.97 -5.13 -10.38
CA VAL A 210 8.07 -5.80 -11.33
C VAL A 210 8.34 -7.30 -11.23
N LEU A 211 7.43 -8.01 -10.58
CA LEU A 211 7.54 -9.45 -10.30
C LEU A 211 7.01 -10.26 -11.47
N ARG A 212 7.71 -11.34 -11.80
CA ARG A 212 7.34 -12.31 -12.85
C ARG A 212 7.11 -13.68 -12.25
N ASP A 213 6.59 -14.60 -13.08
CA ASP A 213 6.51 -15.99 -12.67
C ASP A 213 7.91 -16.51 -12.24
N GLY A 214 7.95 -17.22 -11.12
CA GLY A 214 9.20 -17.68 -10.49
C GLY A 214 9.90 -16.68 -9.56
N ASP A 215 9.53 -15.40 -9.55
CA ASP A 215 10.11 -14.40 -8.62
C ASP A 215 9.47 -14.45 -7.22
N PHE A 216 8.40 -15.23 -7.05
CA PHE A 216 7.59 -15.26 -5.83
C PHE A 216 7.46 -16.67 -5.26
N LEU A 217 7.71 -16.81 -3.96
CA LEU A 217 7.37 -17.98 -3.16
C LEU A 217 6.61 -17.52 -1.91
N GLY A 218 5.32 -17.86 -1.84
CA GLY A 218 4.48 -17.61 -0.68
C GLY A 218 4.05 -18.90 -0.01
N GLU A 219 4.30 -19.03 1.28
CA GLU A 219 3.76 -20.10 2.11
C GLU A 219 2.77 -19.56 3.13
N TYR A 220 1.58 -20.15 3.18
CA TYR A 220 0.50 -19.74 4.07
C TYR A 220 0.05 -20.94 4.88
N TRP A 221 0.04 -20.80 6.21
CA TRP A 221 -0.27 -21.88 7.14
C TRP A 221 -1.41 -21.47 8.05
N GLY A 222 -2.59 -22.07 7.88
CA GLY A 222 -3.76 -21.74 8.70
C GLY A 222 -4.18 -20.27 8.58
N CYS A 223 -3.95 -19.64 7.42
CA CYS A 223 -4.30 -18.24 7.20
C CYS A 223 -5.78 -18.08 6.87
N VAL A 224 -6.33 -16.92 7.25
CA VAL A 224 -7.65 -16.47 6.79
C VAL A 224 -7.65 -16.31 5.27
N GLN A 225 -8.70 -16.79 4.61
CA GLN A 225 -8.91 -16.59 3.18
C GLN A 225 -8.85 -15.09 2.84
N GLY A 226 -8.11 -14.74 1.79
CA GLY A 226 -7.83 -13.33 1.47
C GLY A 226 -6.48 -12.82 1.98
N THR A 227 -5.75 -13.59 2.78
CA THR A 227 -4.42 -13.19 3.29
C THR A 227 -3.38 -13.12 2.18
N GLY A 228 -2.78 -11.94 1.97
CA GLY A 228 -1.70 -11.77 0.99
C GLY A 228 -2.21 -12.07 -0.43
N LEU A 229 -1.48 -12.90 -1.17
CA LEU A 229 -1.88 -13.35 -2.51
C LEU A 229 -2.83 -14.56 -2.49
N LEU A 230 -3.18 -15.13 -1.31
CA LEU A 230 -4.24 -16.14 -1.23
C LEU A 230 -5.59 -15.59 -1.68
N GLY A 231 -5.82 -14.28 -1.53
CA GLY A 231 -7.07 -13.64 -1.93
C GLY A 231 -7.35 -13.64 -3.43
N VAL A 232 -6.34 -13.97 -4.24
CA VAL A 232 -6.44 -14.03 -5.71
C VAL A 232 -6.10 -15.41 -6.28
N LYS A 233 -5.87 -16.41 -5.41
CA LYS A 233 -5.60 -17.80 -5.81
C LYS A 233 -6.80 -18.40 -6.54
N GLY A 234 -6.58 -18.88 -7.76
CA GLY A 234 -7.63 -19.41 -8.65
C GLY A 234 -8.44 -18.35 -9.42
N VAL A 235 -8.10 -17.06 -9.27
CA VAL A 235 -8.93 -15.95 -9.74
C VAL A 235 -8.23 -15.06 -10.79
N LEU A 236 -6.90 -14.95 -10.71
CA LEU A 236 -6.08 -14.34 -11.77
C LEU A 236 -5.42 -15.44 -12.61
N PRO A 237 -5.37 -15.32 -13.96
CA PRO A 237 -4.76 -16.32 -14.82
C PRO A 237 -3.31 -16.63 -14.38
N GLY A 238 -3.00 -17.89 -14.08
CA GLY A 238 -1.65 -18.31 -13.69
C GLY A 238 -1.43 -18.56 -12.19
N VAL A 239 -2.47 -18.54 -11.34
CA VAL A 239 -2.38 -18.98 -9.94
C VAL A 239 -3.20 -20.26 -9.75
N GLU A 240 -2.65 -21.41 -10.15
CA GLU A 240 -3.20 -22.76 -9.87
C GLU A 240 -2.99 -23.18 -8.40
#